data_AF-A0A2D6ATH2-F1
#
_entry.id   AF-A0A2D6ATH2-F1
#
_cell.length_a   1.000
_cell.length_b   1.000
_cell.length_c   1.000
_cell.angle_alpha   90.00
_cell.angle_beta   90.00
_cell.angle_gamma   90.00
#
_symmetry.space_group_name_H-M   'P 1'
#
loop_
_entity.id
_entity.type
_entity.pdbx_description
1 polymer ?
#
loop_
_entity_poly.entity_id
_entity_poly.type
_entity_poly.pdbx_seq_one_letter_code
_entity_poly.pdbx_strand_id
1 'polypeptide(L)'
;MNSSFTNYEIVLISNNTEDAQWILKALKRSQLNNELIWLKDTDRTFDYINSNGLYSGKEINGYTKVFIIDCFFPQEEKIRQEIAMNSKLEGCNVLTLAESKEEFFRSNETSAHGMISELFGKMHALSLSFLL
;
A
#
# COMPACT_ATOMS: atom_id res chain seq x y z
N MET A 1 7.23 -26.37 -16.02
CA MET A 1 7.24 -24.92 -16.35
C MET A 1 7.54 -24.18 -15.05
N ASN A 2 8.75 -23.62 -14.91
CA ASN A 2 9.06 -22.75 -13.78
C ASN A 2 8.29 -21.44 -14.01
N SER A 3 7.17 -21.28 -13.34
CA SER A 3 6.53 -19.97 -13.21
C SER A 3 7.44 -19.13 -12.33
N SER A 4 8.39 -18.43 -12.95
CA SER A 4 9.20 -17.39 -12.33
C SER A 4 8.28 -16.21 -12.02
N PHE A 5 7.51 -16.32 -10.93
CA PHE A 5 6.82 -15.18 -10.37
C PHE A 5 7.88 -14.21 -9.88
N THR A 6 7.89 -13.00 -10.44
CA THR A 6 8.64 -11.87 -9.88
C THR A 6 8.09 -11.64 -8.47
N ASN A 7 8.94 -11.75 -7.44
CA ASN A 7 8.54 -11.36 -6.08
C ASN A 7 8.32 -9.85 -6.07
N TYR A 8 7.08 -9.43 -5.77
CA TYR A 8 6.77 -8.02 -5.58
C TYR A 8 6.99 -7.64 -4.11
N GLU A 9 7.37 -6.40 -3.85
CA GLU A 9 7.36 -5.80 -2.52
C GLU A 9 6.10 -4.93 -2.38
N ILE A 10 5.24 -5.27 -1.43
CA ILE A 10 4.05 -4.51 -1.07
C ILE A 10 4.42 -3.57 0.08
N VAL A 11 4.23 -2.27 -0.15
CA VAL A 11 4.49 -1.21 0.82
C VAL A 11 3.15 -0.66 1.29
N LEU A 12 2.72 -1.05 2.48
CA LEU A 12 1.52 -0.50 3.12
C LEU A 12 1.87 0.74 3.93
N ILE A 13 1.22 1.86 3.66
CA ILE A 13 1.35 3.13 4.37
C ILE A 13 0.01 3.42 5.05
N SER A 14 -0.04 3.21 6.36
CA SER A 14 -1.23 3.50 7.19
C SER A 14 -0.82 3.68 8.64
N ASN A 15 -1.38 4.68 9.31
CA ASN A 15 -1.24 4.93 10.74
C ASN A 15 -2.35 4.22 11.56
N ASN A 16 -3.40 3.69 10.92
CA ASN A 16 -4.41 2.87 11.59
C ASN A 16 -3.86 1.46 11.82
N THR A 17 -3.55 1.15 13.08
CA THR A 17 -2.95 -0.13 13.45
C THR A 17 -3.92 -1.29 13.30
N GLU A 18 -5.22 -1.09 13.51
CA GLU A 18 -6.22 -2.14 13.40
C GLU A 18 -6.42 -2.54 11.93
N ASP A 19 -6.73 -1.58 11.07
CA ASP A 19 -6.96 -1.81 9.64
C ASP A 19 -5.74 -2.41 8.97
N ALA A 20 -4.55 -1.88 9.27
CA ALA A 20 -3.31 -2.41 8.75
C ALA A 20 -3.15 -3.88 9.15
N GLN A 21 -3.36 -4.26 10.41
CA GLN A 21 -3.26 -5.66 10.83
C GLN A 21 -4.22 -6.58 10.08
N TRP A 22 -5.45 -6.12 9.83
CA TRP A 22 -6.43 -6.86 9.02
C TRP A 22 -5.96 -7.05 7.58
N ILE A 23 -5.47 -5.99 6.95
CA ILE A 23 -4.91 -6.01 5.59
C ILE A 23 -3.72 -6.95 5.51
N LEU A 24 -2.78 -6.84 6.45
CA LEU A 24 -1.60 -7.69 6.52
C LEU A 24 -1.98 -9.17 6.65
N LYS A 25 -2.96 -9.48 7.51
CA LYS A 25 -3.45 -10.84 7.70
C LYS A 25 -4.10 -11.39 6.43
N ALA A 26 -4.82 -10.56 5.69
CA ALA A 26 -5.45 -10.95 4.43
C ALA A 26 -4.45 -11.18 3.30
N LEU A 27 -3.48 -10.27 3.14
CA LEU A 27 -2.39 -10.40 2.16
C LEU A 27 -1.51 -11.63 2.45
N LYS A 28 -1.28 -11.96 3.73
CA LYS A 28 -0.57 -13.20 4.09
C LYS A 28 -1.37 -14.46 3.75
N ARG A 29 -2.70 -14.40 3.78
CA ARG A 29 -3.57 -15.54 3.47
C ARG A 29 -3.71 -15.80 1.97
N SER A 30 -3.46 -14.81 1.12
CA SER A 30 -3.56 -14.97 -0.34
C SER A 30 -2.38 -15.72 -0.98
N GLN A 31 -1.47 -16.31 -0.18
CA GLN A 31 -0.29 -17.07 -0.63
C GLN A 31 0.63 -16.30 -1.59
N LEU A 32 0.56 -14.96 -1.57
CA LEU A 32 1.50 -14.13 -2.29
C LEU A 32 2.86 -14.24 -1.57
N ASN A 33 3.87 -14.79 -2.25
CA ASN A 33 5.26 -14.83 -1.76
C ASN A 33 5.96 -13.45 -1.80
N ASN A 34 5.18 -12.38 -1.70
CA ASN A 34 5.64 -11.01 -1.80
C ASN A 34 6.26 -10.57 -0.47
N GLU A 35 7.34 -9.78 -0.55
CA GLU A 35 7.82 -9.06 0.62
C GLU A 35 6.78 -8.03 1.00
N LEU A 36 6.55 -7.85 2.31
CA LEU A 36 5.60 -6.87 2.80
C LEU A 36 6.26 -6.01 3.86
N ILE A 37 6.15 -4.70 3.66
CA ILE A 37 6.59 -3.68 4.61
C ILE A 37 5.39 -2.80 4.99
N TRP A 38 5.27 -2.52 6.28
CA TRP A 38 4.26 -1.59 6.80
C TRP A 38 4.95 -0.38 7.41
N LEU A 39 4.64 0.79 6.86
CA LEU A 39 5.11 2.11 7.26
C LEU A 39 3.98 2.82 8.02
N LYS A 40 4.24 3.18 9.28
CA LYS A 40 3.21 3.67 10.22
C LYS A 40 3.17 5.19 10.34
N ASP A 41 4.25 5.84 9.97
CA ASP A 41 4.50 7.25 10.20
C ASP A 41 5.13 7.90 8.97
N THR A 42 4.91 9.20 8.85
CA THR A 42 5.29 9.98 7.66
C THR A 42 6.80 10.04 7.50
N ASP A 43 7.57 10.22 8.57
CA ASP A 43 9.03 10.37 8.52
C ASP A 43 9.68 9.09 7.99
N ARG A 44 9.28 7.94 8.54
CA ARG A 44 9.74 6.63 8.07
C ARG A 44 9.30 6.34 6.64
N THR A 45 8.19 6.93 6.19
CA THR A 45 7.72 6.80 4.81
C THR A 45 8.63 7.56 3.84
N PHE A 46 8.99 8.81 4.16
CA PHE A 46 9.95 9.58 3.37
C PHE A 46 11.34 8.94 3.39
N ASP A 47 11.80 8.47 4.55
CA ASP A 47 13.07 7.74 4.64
C ASP A 47 13.08 6.50 3.74
N TYR A 48 11.97 5.77 3.68
CA TYR A 48 11.83 4.60 2.82
C TYR A 48 11.89 4.97 1.33
N ILE A 49 11.09 5.94 0.89
CA ILE A 49 11.03 6.39 -0.51
C ILE A 49 12.40 6.87 -0.98
N ASN A 50 13.10 7.62 -0.13
CA ASN A 50 14.39 8.22 -0.46
C ASN A 50 15.60 7.31 -0.18
N SER A 51 15.38 6.08 0.28
CA SER A 51 16.46 5.15 0.68
C SER A 51 17.42 5.76 1.73
N ASN A 52 16.86 6.46 2.71
CA ASN A 52 17.59 7.10 3.80
C ASN A 52 17.51 6.28 5.08
N GLY A 53 18.36 6.63 6.06
CA GLY A 53 18.34 6.05 7.40
C GLY A 53 18.43 4.52 7.36
N LEU A 54 17.42 3.86 7.92
CA LEU A 54 17.34 2.39 8.00
C LEU A 54 17.19 1.70 6.64
N TYR A 55 16.91 2.45 5.57
CA TYR A 55 16.73 1.93 4.21
C TYR A 55 17.91 2.26 3.28
N SER A 56 18.98 2.84 3.85
CA SER A 56 20.17 3.15 3.08
C SER A 56 20.84 1.90 2.51
N GLY A 57 21.26 1.99 1.25
CA GLY A 57 21.90 0.89 0.52
C GLY A 57 20.94 -0.19 0.01
N LYS A 58 19.62 -0.08 0.25
CA LYS A 58 18.64 -0.99 -0.37
C LYS A 58 18.45 -0.60 -1.84
N GLU A 59 18.68 -1.52 -2.78
CA GLU A 59 18.32 -1.28 -4.18
C GLU A 59 16.79 -1.25 -4.31
N ILE A 60 16.28 -0.13 -4.82
CA ILE A 60 14.86 0.10 -5.08
C ILE A 60 14.62 -0.10 -6.58
N ASN A 61 13.79 -1.08 -6.92
CA ASN A 61 13.30 -1.29 -8.28
C ASN A 61 11.79 -1.04 -8.34
N GLY A 62 11.38 0.09 -8.92
CA GLY A 62 9.98 0.51 -9.06
C GLY A 62 9.05 -0.55 -9.66
N TYR A 63 9.47 -1.30 -10.68
CA TYR A 63 8.64 -2.30 -11.36
C TYR A 63 8.20 -3.47 -10.47
N THR A 64 8.91 -3.69 -9.38
CA THR A 64 8.59 -4.76 -8.40
C THR A 64 7.83 -4.24 -7.19
N LYS A 65 7.45 -2.95 -7.16
CA LYS A 65 6.82 -2.33 -5.99
C LYS A 65 5.36 -1.97 -6.20
N VAL A 66 4.58 -2.25 -5.17
CA VAL A 66 3.19 -1.81 -5.06
C VAL A 66 3.03 -1.04 -3.74
N PHE A 67 2.79 0.26 -3.84
CA PHE A 67 2.42 1.09 -2.70
C PHE A 67 0.91 1.03 -2.49
N ILE A 68 0.48 0.84 -1.25
CA ILE A 68 -0.91 0.94 -0.82
C ILE A 68 -0.95 2.02 0.25
N ILE A 69 -1.62 3.14 -0.03
CA ILE A 69 -1.64 4.32 0.83
C ILE A 69 -3.05 4.57 1.34
N ASP A 70 -3.19 4.63 2.66
CA ASP A 70 -4.42 5.05 3.34
C ASP A 70 -4.78 6.50 2.97
N CYS A 71 -6.02 6.72 2.54
CA CYS A 71 -6.49 8.01 2.06
C CYS A 71 -6.49 9.12 3.13
N PHE A 72 -6.47 8.76 4.41
CA PHE A 72 -6.37 9.70 5.53
C PHE A 72 -4.98 9.74 6.16
N PHE A 73 -3.98 9.11 5.54
CA PHE A 73 -2.62 9.15 6.05
C PHE A 73 -2.08 10.59 6.10
N PRO A 74 -1.35 10.99 7.15
CA PRO A 74 -0.77 12.33 7.19
C PRO A 74 0.21 12.57 6.04
N GLN A 75 -0.01 13.66 5.30
CA GLN A 75 0.80 14.05 4.13
C GLN A 75 0.74 13.07 2.94
N GLU A 76 -0.38 12.34 2.81
CA GLU A 76 -0.71 11.42 1.71
C GLU A 76 -0.31 11.96 0.33
N GLU A 77 -0.80 13.15 -0.02
CA GLU A 77 -0.54 13.77 -1.32
C GLU A 77 0.96 14.06 -1.54
N LYS A 78 1.66 14.53 -0.51
CA LYS A 78 3.12 14.78 -0.63
C LYS A 78 3.89 13.48 -0.83
N ILE A 79 3.46 12.41 -0.19
CA ILE A 79 4.06 11.07 -0.35
C ILE A 79 3.86 10.58 -1.79
N ARG A 80 2.67 10.76 -2.37
CA ARG A 80 2.42 10.43 -3.77
C ARG A 80 3.29 11.24 -4.72
N GLN A 81 3.40 12.54 -4.48
CA GLN A 81 4.27 13.43 -5.28
C GLN A 81 5.73 12.99 -5.19
N GLU A 82 6.22 12.66 -4.00
CA GLU A 82 7.58 12.18 -3.81
C GLU A 82 7.83 10.85 -4.56
N ILE A 83 6.89 9.90 -4.49
CA ILE A 83 6.96 8.63 -5.25
C ILE A 83 7.01 8.92 -6.75
N ALA A 84 6.14 9.81 -7.25
CA ALA A 84 6.05 10.14 -8.67
C ALA A 84 7.30 10.88 -9.20
N MET A 85 7.95 11.69 -8.38
CA MET A 85 9.16 12.42 -8.75
C MET A 85 10.44 11.58 -8.63
N ASN A 86 10.39 10.45 -7.92
CA ASN A 86 11.55 9.60 -7.69
C ASN A 86 11.77 8.63 -8.86
N SER A 87 12.82 8.86 -9.65
CA SER A 87 13.15 8.04 -10.82
C SER A 87 13.42 6.57 -10.50
N LYS A 88 13.80 6.21 -9.28
CA LYS A 88 13.97 4.79 -8.87
C LYS A 88 12.65 4.06 -8.69
N LEU A 89 11.57 4.81 -8.49
CA LEU A 89 10.20 4.31 -8.32
C LEU A 89 9.37 4.43 -9.60
N GLU A 90 9.99 4.83 -10.72
CA GLU A 90 9.34 4.85 -12.01
C GLU A 90 8.75 3.46 -12.34
N GLY A 91 7.49 3.44 -12.77
CA GLY A 91 6.77 2.20 -13.10
C GLY A 91 6.22 1.42 -11.90
N CYS A 92 6.36 1.92 -10.65
CA CYS A 92 5.67 1.32 -9.51
C CYS A 92 4.15 1.55 -9.57
N ASN A 93 3.40 0.65 -8.93
CA ASN A 93 1.95 0.83 -8.78
C ASN A 93 1.65 1.53 -7.46
N VAL A 94 0.84 2.58 -7.48
CA VAL A 94 0.38 3.27 -6.27
C VAL A 94 -1.14 3.14 -6.18
N LEU A 95 -1.61 2.48 -5.14
CA LEU A 95 -3.02 2.18 -4.87
C LEU A 95 -3.48 2.94 -3.63
N THR A 96 -4.78 3.26 -3.60
CA THR A 96 -5.40 3.93 -2.45
C THR A 96 -6.19 2.93 -1.62
N LEU A 97 -5.99 2.98 -0.31
CA LEU A 97 -6.79 2.29 0.69
C LEU A 97 -7.86 3.26 1.21
N ALA A 98 -9.12 2.88 1.04
CA ALA A 98 -10.28 3.58 1.56
C ALA A 98 -11.34 2.53 1.93
N GLU A 99 -12.12 2.75 2.99
CA GLU A 99 -13.17 1.82 3.39
C GLU A 99 -14.40 1.94 2.49
N SER A 100 -14.62 3.13 1.94
CA SER A 100 -15.74 3.43 1.06
C SER A 100 -15.33 4.28 -0.15
N LYS A 101 -16.24 4.31 -1.13
CA LYS A 101 -16.08 5.18 -2.31
C LYS A 101 -16.21 6.66 -1.92
N GLU A 102 -17.08 6.94 -0.96
CA GLU A 102 -17.32 8.27 -0.41
C GLU A 102 -16.07 8.82 0.27
N GLU A 103 -15.36 8.00 1.06
CA GLU A 103 -14.08 8.39 1.64
C GLU A 103 -13.01 8.69 0.59
N PHE A 104 -12.90 7.83 -0.44
CA PHE A 104 -11.99 8.06 -1.55
C PHE A 104 -12.26 9.40 -2.27
N PHE A 105 -13.53 9.72 -2.52
CA PHE A 105 -13.89 11.01 -3.14
C PHE A 105 -13.69 12.19 -2.20
N ARG A 106 -13.88 12.02 -0.90
CA ARG A 106 -13.60 13.05 0.10
C ARG A 106 -12.10 13.34 0.24
N SER A 107 -11.25 12.35 -0.03
CA SER A 107 -9.79 12.53 0.01
C SER A 107 -9.24 13.07 -1.31
N ASN A 108 -9.85 12.76 -2.47
CA ASN A 108 -9.35 13.14 -3.80
C ASN A 108 -10.45 13.69 -4.73
N GLU A 109 -10.34 14.95 -5.17
CA GLU A 109 -11.14 15.48 -6.30
C GLU A 109 -10.57 15.10 -7.67
N THR A 110 -9.31 14.63 -7.78
CA THR A 110 -8.69 14.31 -9.07
C THR A 110 -7.65 13.21 -8.91
N SER A 111 -7.91 12.05 -9.52
CA SER A 111 -6.97 11.00 -9.97
C SER A 111 -7.45 9.60 -9.56
N ALA A 112 -8.16 8.95 -10.50
CA ALA A 112 -8.60 7.58 -10.36
C ALA A 112 -7.50 6.63 -10.85
N HIS A 113 -6.71 6.09 -9.93
CA HIS A 113 -5.94 4.86 -10.16
C HIS A 113 -6.21 3.90 -9.00
N GLY A 114 -6.94 2.82 -9.30
CA GLY A 114 -7.10 1.63 -8.48
C GLY A 114 -7.73 1.83 -7.09
N MET A 115 -9.06 1.70 -7.01
CA MET A 115 -9.78 1.59 -5.73
C MET A 115 -9.77 0.12 -5.28
N ILE A 116 -9.02 -0.22 -4.23
CA ILE A 116 -9.21 -1.50 -3.53
C ILE A 116 -10.46 -1.31 -2.67
N SER A 117 -11.67 -1.37 -3.22
CA SER A 117 -12.91 -1.28 -2.43
C SER A 117 -13.70 -2.59 -2.49
N GLU A 118 -13.75 -3.21 -3.67
CA GLU A 118 -14.41 -4.51 -3.85
C GLU A 118 -13.70 -5.65 -3.12
N LEU A 119 -12.39 -5.54 -2.88
CA LEU A 119 -11.66 -6.51 -2.07
C LEU A 119 -12.04 -6.39 -0.59
N PHE A 120 -12.18 -5.17 -0.06
CA PHE A 120 -12.54 -4.94 1.35
C PHE A 120 -14.02 -5.22 1.64
N GLY A 121 -14.95 -4.81 0.76
CA GLY A 121 -16.37 -5.12 0.93
C GLY A 121 -16.64 -6.63 0.99
N LYS A 122 -15.95 -7.42 0.16
CA LYS A 122 -16.06 -8.89 0.18
C LYS A 122 -15.36 -9.51 1.41
N MET A 123 -14.25 -8.93 1.88
CA MET A 123 -13.53 -9.43 3.06
C MET A 123 -14.20 -9.08 4.40
N HIS A 124 -14.84 -7.92 4.51
CA HIS A 124 -15.59 -7.50 5.70
C HIS A 124 -16.92 -8.30 5.82
N ALA A 125 -17.56 -8.61 4.69
CA ALA A 125 -18.70 -9.54 4.67
C ALA A 125 -18.29 -10.98 5.05
N LEU A 126 -17.07 -11.39 4.69
CA LEU A 126 -16.49 -12.67 5.12
C LEU A 126 -16.13 -12.68 6.61
N SER A 127 -15.66 -11.58 7.22
CA SER A 127 -15.34 -11.57 8.67
C SER A 127 -16.58 -11.63 9.57
N LEU A 128 -17.69 -11.01 9.16
CA LEU A 128 -18.98 -11.06 9.88
C LEU A 128 -19.63 -12.45 9.86
N SER A 129 -19.34 -13.28 8.86
CA SER A 129 -19.84 -14.65 8.76
C SER A 129 -19.03 -15.69 9.54
N PHE A 130 -17.89 -15.30 10.13
CA PHE A 130 -17.09 -16.14 11.04
C PHE A 130 -17.21 -15.71 12.53
N LEU A 131 -18.01 -14.68 12.81
CA LEU A 131 -18.31 -14.16 14.16
C LEU A 131 -19.74 -14.47 14.62
N LEU A 132 -20.48 -15.27 13.84
CA LEU A 132 -21.76 -15.92 14.16
C LEU A 132 -21.61 -17.43 13.94
#